data_AF-B3LL11-F1
#
_entry.id   AF-B3LL11-F1
#
_cell.length_a   1.000
_cell.length_b   1.000
_cell.length_c   1.000
_cell.angle_alpha   90.00
_cell.angle_beta   90.00
_cell.angle_gamma   90.00
#
_symmetry.space_group_name_H-M   'P 1'
#
loop_
_entity.id
_entity.type
_entity.pdbx_description
1 polymer ?
#
loop_
_entity_poly.entity_id
_entity_poly.type
_entity_poly.pdbx_seq_one_letter_code
_entity_poly.pdbx_strand_id
1 'polypeptide(L)'
;MRKELKYLICFNILLLLSIIYYTFDLLTLCIDDTVKDAILEEDLNPDAPPKPQLIPKIIHQTYKTEDIPEHWKEGRQKCLDLHPDYKYILWTDEMAYEFIKEEYPWFLDTFENYKYPIERADAIRYFILSHYGGVYIDLDDGCERKLDPLLAFPAFLRKTSPLGVSNDVMGSVPRHPFFLKALKSLKHYDKYWFIPYMTIMGSTGPLFLSVIWKQYKRWGIPKNGTVRILQPAYYKMHSYSFFSITKGSSWHLDDAKLMKALENHILSCVVTGFIFGFFILYGEFTFYCWLCSKNFSNLTKNWKLHAIKVKFVTILNSLGLRLKLSKSTSDTASATLLARQQKRLRKDSNTNIVLLKSSRKSDVYDLEKNDSSKYSLGNNSS
;
A
#
# COMPACT_ATOMS: atom_id res chain seq x y z
N MET A 1 -45.40 3.64 5.47
CA MET A 1 -44.39 2.69 4.97
C MET A 1 -44.36 1.45 5.85
N ARG A 2 -44.49 0.24 5.28
CA ARG A 2 -44.42 -1.04 6.02
C ARG A 2 -43.06 -1.19 6.73
N LYS A 3 -43.00 -1.87 7.88
CA LYS A 3 -41.76 -1.99 8.69
C LYS A 3 -40.66 -2.73 7.93
N GLU A 4 -41.07 -3.70 7.12
CA GLU A 4 -40.24 -4.53 6.24
C GLU A 4 -39.52 -3.67 5.20
N LEU A 5 -40.23 -2.74 4.56
CA LEU A 5 -39.65 -1.80 3.60
C LEU A 5 -38.63 -0.87 4.26
N LYS A 6 -38.88 -0.43 5.50
CA LYS A 6 -37.92 0.39 6.27
C LYS A 6 -36.61 -0.35 6.51
N TYR A 7 -36.67 -1.63 6.89
CA TYR A 7 -35.47 -2.43 7.11
C TYR A 7 -34.69 -2.68 5.82
N LEU A 8 -35.38 -2.97 4.72
CA LEU A 8 -34.75 -3.18 3.41
C LEU A 8 -34.02 -1.92 2.92
N ILE A 9 -34.66 -0.75 3.05
CA ILE A 9 -34.04 0.54 2.70
C ILE A 9 -32.82 0.81 3.59
N CYS A 10 -32.94 0.61 4.90
CA CYS A 10 -31.84 0.81 5.85
C CYS A 10 -30.64 -0.10 5.52
N PHE A 11 -30.90 -1.38 5.25
CA PHE A 11 -29.87 -2.34 4.85
C PHE A 11 -29.15 -1.90 3.57
N ASN A 12 -29.89 -1.52 2.54
CA ASN A 12 -29.32 -1.05 1.27
C ASN A 12 -28.48 0.22 1.44
N ILE A 13 -28.93 1.17 2.27
CA ILE A 13 -28.15 2.38 2.59
C ILE A 13 -26.86 1.99 3.31
N LEU A 14 -26.91 1.11 4.32
CA LEU A 14 -25.71 0.66 5.04
C LEU A 14 -24.74 -0.09 4.14
N LEU A 15 -25.26 -0.91 3.23
CA LEU A 15 -24.47 -1.62 2.22
C LEU A 15 -23.79 -0.62 1.27
N LEU A 16 -24.53 0.34 0.73
CA LEU A 16 -23.99 1.39 -0.15
C LEU A 16 -22.90 2.21 0.55
N LEU A 17 -23.16 2.65 1.78
CA LEU A 17 -22.18 3.39 2.58
C LEU A 17 -20.92 2.55 2.84
N SER A 18 -21.09 1.25 3.11
CA SER A 18 -19.95 0.33 3.29
C SER A 18 -19.15 0.18 2.00
N ILE A 19 -19.81 -0.02 0.85
CA ILE A 19 -19.14 -0.13 -0.46
C ILE A 19 -18.38 1.15 -0.76
N ILE A 20 -19.02 2.32 -0.60
CA ILE A 20 -18.36 3.62 -0.82
C ILE A 20 -17.16 3.76 0.11
N TYR A 21 -17.30 3.42 1.39
CA TYR A 21 -16.21 3.49 2.36
C TYR A 21 -15.01 2.62 1.97
N TYR A 22 -15.24 1.35 1.60
CA TYR A 22 -14.17 0.42 1.23
C TYR A 22 -13.55 0.70 -0.15
N THR A 23 -14.32 1.31 -1.06
CA THR A 23 -13.86 1.62 -2.42
C THR A 23 -13.44 3.09 -2.60
N PHE A 24 -13.55 3.92 -1.55
CA PHE A 24 -13.36 5.37 -1.65
C PHE A 24 -12.03 5.73 -2.32
N ASP A 25 -10.93 5.15 -1.86
CA ASP A 25 -9.61 5.46 -2.42
C ASP A 25 -9.50 5.06 -3.90
N LEU A 26 -10.07 3.91 -4.28
CA LEU A 26 -10.13 3.47 -5.68
C LEU A 26 -10.99 4.41 -6.53
N LEU A 27 -12.14 4.86 -6.01
CA LEU A 27 -13.00 5.84 -6.70
C LEU A 27 -12.27 7.16 -6.92
N THR A 28 -11.41 7.58 -5.98
CA THR A 28 -10.60 8.81 -6.16
C THR A 28 -9.52 8.67 -7.23
N LEU A 29 -9.12 7.45 -7.63
CA LEU A 29 -8.21 7.23 -8.75
C LEU A 29 -8.85 7.50 -10.10
N CYS A 30 -10.17 7.40 -10.22
CA CYS A 30 -10.89 7.75 -11.46
C CYS A 30 -10.77 9.24 -11.82
N ILE A 31 -10.41 10.09 -10.84
CA ILE A 31 -10.12 11.50 -11.08
C ILE A 31 -8.61 11.63 -11.34
N ASP A 32 -8.23 11.90 -12.59
CA ASP A 32 -6.83 12.15 -12.94
C ASP A 32 -6.38 13.55 -12.47
N ASP A 33 -5.56 13.58 -11.42
CA ASP A 33 -4.92 14.77 -10.87
C ASP A 33 -3.40 14.78 -11.07
N THR A 34 -2.87 13.86 -11.89
CA THR A 34 -1.43 13.76 -12.17
C THR A 34 -0.86 15.01 -12.84
N VAL A 35 -1.70 15.74 -13.57
CA VAL A 35 -1.32 16.99 -14.26
C VAL A 35 -0.98 18.10 -13.27
N LYS A 36 -1.60 18.12 -12.09
CA LYS A 36 -1.37 19.17 -11.08
C LYS A 36 0.03 19.12 -10.48
N ASP A 37 0.60 17.92 -10.41
CA ASP A 37 1.94 17.68 -9.88
C ASP A 37 2.96 17.40 -10.99
N ALA A 38 2.60 17.65 -12.25
CA ALA A 38 3.44 17.36 -13.41
C ALA A 38 4.79 18.06 -13.31
N ILE A 39 5.85 17.37 -13.71
CA ILE A 39 7.13 17.99 -14.04
C ILE A 39 6.97 18.68 -15.39
N LEU A 40 7.29 19.98 -15.44
CA LEU A 40 7.11 20.80 -16.63
C LEU A 40 8.32 20.70 -17.55
N GLU A 41 8.15 21.03 -18.84
CA GLU A 41 9.25 21.01 -19.81
C GLU A 41 10.41 21.93 -19.42
N GLU A 42 10.09 23.12 -18.92
CA GLU A 42 11.06 24.09 -18.38
C GLU A 42 11.87 23.51 -17.22
N ASP A 43 11.27 22.60 -16.44
CA ASP A 43 11.96 21.93 -15.35
C ASP A 43 12.96 20.89 -15.86
N LEU A 44 12.71 20.35 -17.05
CA LEU A 44 13.47 19.27 -17.67
C LEU A 44 14.49 19.78 -18.67
N ASN A 45 14.68 21.08 -18.85
CA ASN A 45 15.67 21.61 -19.79
C ASN A 45 17.10 21.45 -19.22
N PRO A 46 18.04 20.76 -19.90
CA PRO A 46 19.41 20.59 -19.40
C PRO A 46 20.20 21.89 -19.40
N ASP A 47 19.81 22.86 -20.25
CA ASP A 47 20.49 24.15 -20.40
C ASP A 47 19.95 25.20 -19.40
N ALA A 48 18.96 24.83 -18.58
CA ALA A 48 18.45 25.69 -17.53
C ALA A 48 19.51 25.92 -16.42
N PRO A 49 19.42 27.03 -15.68
CA PRO A 49 20.30 27.29 -14.54
C PRO A 49 20.30 26.11 -13.56
N PRO A 50 21.47 25.74 -13.00
CA PRO A 50 21.59 24.57 -12.14
C PRO A 50 20.68 24.69 -10.91
N LYS A 51 19.78 23.74 -10.76
CA LYS A 51 18.91 23.61 -9.58
C LYS A 51 19.65 22.84 -8.48
N PRO A 52 19.32 23.08 -7.19
CA PRO A 52 19.87 22.28 -6.10
C PRO A 52 19.57 20.79 -6.31
N GLN A 53 20.60 19.96 -6.27
CA GLN A 53 20.44 18.51 -6.29
C GLN A 53 19.88 18.05 -4.93
N LEU A 54 18.69 17.45 -4.95
CA LEU A 54 18.05 16.89 -3.76
C LEU A 54 18.23 15.37 -3.72
N ILE A 55 17.90 14.68 -4.83
CA ILE A 55 18.00 13.23 -4.93
C ILE A 55 19.48 12.82 -5.06
N PRO A 56 19.96 11.86 -4.26
CA PRO A 56 21.31 11.31 -4.40
C PRO A 56 21.57 10.73 -5.80
N LYS A 57 22.80 10.85 -6.31
CA LYS A 57 23.23 10.25 -7.58
C LYS A 57 23.50 8.75 -7.42
N ILE A 58 22.43 7.98 -7.21
CA ILE A 58 22.47 6.52 -7.08
C ILE A 58 21.41 5.94 -8.01
N ILE A 59 21.80 5.00 -8.87
CA ILE A 59 20.89 4.20 -9.69
C ILE A 59 20.74 2.83 -9.03
N HIS A 60 19.49 2.44 -8.80
CA HIS A 60 19.11 1.15 -8.26
C HIS A 60 18.32 0.37 -9.32
N GLN A 61 18.71 -0.87 -9.55
CA GLN A 61 17.93 -1.83 -10.32
C GLN A 61 17.84 -3.13 -9.50
N THR A 62 16.82 -3.93 -9.72
CA THR A 62 16.69 -5.24 -9.05
C THR A 62 16.60 -6.36 -10.07
N TYR A 63 17.24 -7.48 -9.77
CA TYR A 63 17.02 -8.74 -10.47
C TYR A 63 17.21 -9.91 -9.52
N LYS A 64 16.86 -11.12 -9.97
CA LYS A 64 17.01 -12.32 -9.14
C LYS A 64 18.48 -12.57 -8.77
N THR A 65 19.36 -12.38 -9.75
CA THR A 65 20.81 -12.63 -9.66
C THR A 65 21.58 -11.51 -10.37
N GLU A 66 22.90 -11.61 -10.44
CA GLU A 66 23.72 -10.68 -11.22
C GLU A 66 23.65 -10.94 -12.74
N ASP A 67 23.25 -12.15 -13.15
CA ASP A 67 23.17 -12.55 -14.56
C ASP A 67 21.82 -12.18 -15.17
N ILE A 68 21.74 -10.94 -15.68
CA ILE A 68 20.52 -10.40 -16.30
C ILE A 68 20.34 -10.91 -17.75
N PRO A 69 19.10 -11.06 -18.24
CA PRO A 69 18.82 -11.42 -19.63
C PRO A 69 19.46 -10.48 -20.65
N GLU A 70 19.92 -11.05 -21.78
CA GLU A 70 20.67 -10.32 -22.81
C GLU A 70 19.93 -9.08 -23.34
N HIS A 71 18.62 -9.18 -23.52
CA HIS A 71 17.79 -8.09 -24.06
C HIS A 71 17.64 -6.88 -23.11
N TRP A 72 18.04 -6.99 -21.84
CA TRP A 72 18.08 -5.87 -20.90
C TRP A 72 19.49 -5.30 -20.69
N LYS A 73 20.54 -6.00 -21.16
CA LYS A 73 21.93 -5.56 -20.96
C LYS A 73 22.23 -4.24 -21.66
N GLU A 74 21.71 -4.02 -22.87
CA GLU A 74 21.91 -2.77 -23.60
C GLU A 74 21.34 -1.56 -22.85
N GLY A 75 20.08 -1.65 -22.38
CA GLY A 75 19.43 -0.58 -21.63
C GLY A 75 20.16 -0.25 -20.33
N ARG A 76 20.57 -1.28 -19.58
CA ARG A 76 21.43 -1.13 -18.39
C ARG A 76 22.76 -0.46 -18.72
N GLN A 77 23.43 -0.89 -19.78
CA GLN A 77 24.74 -0.35 -20.16
C GLN A 77 24.63 1.14 -20.52
N LYS A 78 23.60 1.53 -21.26
CA LYS A 78 23.32 2.95 -21.53
C LYS A 78 23.13 3.76 -20.26
N CYS A 79 22.44 3.22 -19.25
CA CYS A 79 22.33 3.88 -17.95
C CYS A 79 23.68 4.10 -17.28
N LEU A 80 24.59 3.12 -17.33
CA LEU A 80 25.94 3.25 -16.78
C LEU A 80 26.77 4.29 -17.56
N ASP A 81 26.78 4.18 -18.89
CA ASP A 81 27.58 5.03 -19.78
C ASP A 81 27.13 6.50 -19.71
N LEU A 82 25.82 6.74 -19.61
CA LEU A 82 25.29 8.08 -19.43
C LEU A 82 25.54 8.62 -18.02
N HIS A 83 25.81 7.79 -17.01
CA HIS A 83 25.90 8.21 -15.61
C HIS A 83 27.20 7.74 -14.92
N PRO A 84 28.39 8.08 -15.45
CA PRO A 84 29.66 7.66 -14.86
C PRO A 84 29.92 8.27 -13.47
N ASP A 85 29.22 9.36 -13.15
CA ASP A 85 29.25 10.05 -11.86
C ASP A 85 28.23 9.53 -10.84
N TYR A 86 27.41 8.53 -11.21
CA TYR A 86 26.41 7.94 -10.33
C TYR A 86 26.93 6.63 -9.74
N LYS A 87 26.59 6.36 -8.48
CA LYS A 87 26.76 5.03 -7.91
C LYS A 87 25.70 4.10 -8.53
N TYR A 88 26.11 2.94 -9.01
CA TYR A 88 25.19 1.92 -9.50
C TYR A 88 25.10 0.74 -8.53
N ILE A 89 23.88 0.25 -8.28
CA ILE A 89 23.64 -0.96 -7.47
C ILE A 89 22.60 -1.83 -8.17
N LEU A 90 22.99 -3.06 -8.52
CA LEU A 90 22.07 -4.13 -8.89
C LEU A 90 21.76 -4.96 -7.64
N TRP A 91 20.53 -4.90 -7.16
CA TRP A 91 20.06 -5.63 -6.00
C TRP A 91 19.61 -7.03 -6.43
N THR A 92 20.30 -8.06 -5.94
CA THR A 92 19.87 -9.45 -6.09
C THR A 92 18.79 -9.82 -5.07
N ASP A 93 18.11 -10.96 -5.26
CA ASP A 93 17.14 -11.47 -4.28
C ASP A 93 17.82 -11.71 -2.91
N GLU A 94 19.07 -12.19 -2.91
CA GLU A 94 19.87 -12.41 -1.69
C GLU A 94 20.22 -11.09 -0.99
N MET A 95 20.68 -10.08 -1.74
CA MET A 95 20.96 -8.75 -1.19
C MET A 95 19.70 -8.09 -0.64
N ALA A 96 18.57 -8.22 -1.33
CA ALA A 96 17.29 -7.70 -0.90
C ALA A 96 16.84 -8.37 0.42
N TYR A 97 17.00 -9.69 0.53
CA TYR A 97 16.69 -10.45 1.73
C TYR A 97 17.51 -9.98 2.93
N GLU A 98 18.85 -9.98 2.80
CA GLU A 98 19.73 -9.57 3.90
C GLU A 98 19.50 -8.10 4.28
N PHE A 99 19.27 -7.21 3.31
CA PHE A 99 18.92 -5.81 3.60
C PHE A 99 17.64 -5.68 4.42
N ILE A 100 16.56 -6.40 4.09
CA ILE A 100 15.33 -6.37 4.88
C ILE A 100 15.57 -6.98 6.26
N LYS A 101 16.30 -8.09 6.35
CA LYS A 101 16.59 -8.78 7.61
C LYS A 101 17.41 -7.93 8.57
N GLU A 102 18.39 -7.18 8.06
CA GLU A 102 19.27 -6.32 8.87
C GLU A 102 18.63 -4.98 9.21
N GLU A 103 18.07 -4.27 8.21
CA GLU A 103 17.62 -2.88 8.38
C GLU A 103 16.13 -2.76 8.73
N TYR A 104 15.31 -3.75 8.36
CA TYR A 104 13.85 -3.74 8.53
C TYR A 104 13.30 -5.07 9.08
N PRO A 105 13.85 -5.62 10.19
CA PRO A 105 13.47 -6.95 10.69
C PRO A 105 11.98 -7.07 11.03
N TRP A 106 11.31 -5.95 11.33
CA TRP A 106 9.86 -5.91 11.56
C TRP A 106 9.02 -6.27 10.32
N PHE A 107 9.59 -6.20 9.13
CA PHE A 107 8.93 -6.50 7.86
C PHE A 107 9.32 -7.85 7.28
N LEU A 108 10.36 -8.51 7.82
CA LEU A 108 10.92 -9.75 7.26
C LEU A 108 9.86 -10.85 7.08
N ASP A 109 9.02 -11.08 8.08
CA ASP A 109 7.94 -12.07 8.02
C ASP A 109 6.95 -11.78 6.87
N THR A 110 6.61 -10.52 6.62
CA THR A 110 5.75 -10.16 5.48
C THR A 110 6.48 -10.33 4.16
N PHE A 111 7.75 -9.93 4.09
CA PHE A 111 8.58 -10.04 2.90
C PHE A 111 8.76 -11.50 2.44
N GLU A 112 9.05 -12.41 3.37
CA GLU A 112 9.21 -13.85 3.11
C GLU A 112 7.89 -14.50 2.65
N ASN A 113 6.75 -14.07 3.23
CA ASN A 113 5.46 -14.70 2.98
C ASN A 113 4.68 -14.14 1.77
N TYR A 114 5.23 -13.16 1.05
CA TYR A 114 4.64 -12.73 -0.22
C TYR A 114 4.47 -13.90 -1.19
N LYS A 115 3.26 -14.03 -1.74
CA LYS A 115 2.85 -15.17 -2.56
C LYS A 115 3.62 -15.25 -3.87
N TYR A 116 3.85 -14.10 -4.51
CA TYR A 116 4.52 -14.01 -5.80
C TYR A 116 5.89 -13.32 -5.65
N PRO A 117 6.96 -13.84 -6.29
CA PRO A 117 8.28 -13.22 -6.21
C PRO A 117 8.34 -11.75 -6.64
N ILE A 118 7.52 -11.35 -7.61
CA ILE A 118 7.41 -9.96 -8.05
C ILE A 118 6.96 -9.02 -6.92
N GLU A 119 6.17 -9.49 -5.95
CA GLU A 119 5.74 -8.65 -4.83
C GLU A 119 6.92 -8.26 -3.94
N ARG A 120 7.92 -9.15 -3.79
CA ARG A 120 9.18 -8.82 -3.10
C ARG A 120 9.99 -7.79 -3.88
N ALA A 121 10.10 -7.93 -5.20
CA ALA A 121 10.80 -6.96 -6.06
C ALA A 121 10.10 -5.59 -6.10
N ASP A 122 8.76 -5.57 -5.99
CA ASP A 122 7.96 -4.35 -5.84
C ASP A 122 8.08 -3.73 -4.45
N ALA A 123 8.16 -4.53 -3.39
CA ALA A 123 8.33 -4.02 -2.04
C ALA A 123 9.74 -3.43 -1.84
N ILE A 124 10.78 -4.14 -2.27
CA ILE A 124 12.18 -3.77 -1.99
C ILE A 124 12.56 -2.41 -2.58
N ARG A 125 12.05 -2.06 -3.77
CA ARG A 125 12.30 -0.75 -4.40
C ARG A 125 11.84 0.43 -3.53
N TYR A 126 10.78 0.26 -2.74
CA TYR A 126 10.34 1.29 -1.78
C TYR A 126 11.28 1.40 -0.58
N PHE A 127 11.78 0.27 -0.07
CA PHE A 127 12.73 0.27 1.05
C PHE A 127 14.06 0.89 0.63
N ILE A 128 14.57 0.51 -0.54
CA ILE A 128 15.81 1.06 -1.12
C ILE A 128 15.71 2.58 -1.24
N LEU A 129 14.66 3.10 -1.88
CA LEU A 129 14.47 4.55 -2.03
C LEU A 129 14.26 5.27 -0.69
N SER A 130 13.56 4.64 0.27
CA SER A 130 13.38 5.23 1.58
C SER A 130 14.69 5.27 2.39
N HIS A 131 15.56 4.28 2.21
CA HIS A 131 16.82 4.18 2.96
C HIS A 131 17.93 5.02 2.34
N TYR A 132 18.22 4.80 1.06
CA TYR A 132 19.35 5.39 0.35
C TYR A 132 18.98 6.64 -0.46
N GLY A 133 17.69 6.85 -0.73
CA GLY A 133 17.27 7.77 -1.79
C GLY A 133 17.64 7.24 -3.17
N GLY A 134 17.93 8.13 -4.10
CA GLY A 134 18.38 7.77 -5.45
C GLY A 134 17.25 7.62 -6.45
N VAL A 135 17.54 6.94 -7.55
CA VAL A 135 16.63 6.64 -8.64
C VAL A 135 16.56 5.14 -8.84
N TYR A 136 15.36 4.59 -8.70
CA TYR A 136 15.06 3.20 -9.04
C TYR A 136 14.58 3.13 -10.49
N ILE A 137 15.06 2.13 -11.23
CA ILE A 137 14.74 1.89 -12.65
C ILE A 137 14.58 0.37 -12.85
N ASP A 138 13.43 -0.09 -13.31
CA ASP A 138 13.25 -1.49 -13.73
C ASP A 138 14.21 -1.85 -14.88
N LEU A 139 14.60 -3.12 -15.01
CA LEU A 139 15.59 -3.54 -16.02
C LEU A 139 15.09 -3.48 -17.46
N ASP A 140 13.77 -3.43 -17.65
CA ASP A 140 13.15 -3.23 -18.96
C ASP A 140 13.09 -1.75 -19.39
N ASP A 141 13.52 -0.81 -18.52
CA ASP A 141 13.73 0.60 -18.85
C ASP A 141 15.24 0.92 -19.02
N GLY A 142 15.64 1.30 -20.24
CA GLY A 142 16.98 1.82 -20.54
C GLY A 142 17.05 3.34 -20.46
N CYS A 143 18.21 3.91 -20.19
CA CYS A 143 18.39 5.37 -20.14
C CYS A 143 18.72 5.93 -21.53
N GLU A 144 18.05 7.00 -21.93
CA GLU A 144 18.33 7.74 -23.18
C GLU A 144 18.84 9.15 -22.90
N ARG A 145 18.81 9.59 -21.63
CA ARG A 145 19.22 10.93 -21.21
C ARG A 145 19.76 10.94 -19.78
N LYS A 146 20.64 11.92 -19.49
CA LYS A 146 21.08 12.27 -18.12
C LYS A 146 19.89 12.56 -17.20
N LEU A 147 19.84 11.90 -16.04
CA LEU A 147 18.77 12.01 -15.03
C LEU A 147 18.85 13.28 -14.17
N ASP A 148 19.93 14.06 -14.26
CA ASP A 148 20.20 15.25 -13.44
C ASP A 148 19.01 16.23 -13.30
N PRO A 149 18.22 16.54 -14.36
CA PRO A 149 17.04 17.40 -14.23
C PRO A 149 15.97 16.86 -13.26
N LEU A 150 15.89 15.53 -13.10
CA LEU A 150 14.95 14.87 -12.20
C LEU A 150 15.41 14.91 -10.75
N LEU A 151 16.70 15.20 -10.48
CA LEU A 151 17.25 15.19 -9.13
C LEU A 151 16.91 16.45 -8.31
N ALA A 152 16.31 17.46 -8.95
CA ALA A 152 15.93 18.72 -8.31
C ALA A 152 14.62 18.62 -7.49
N PHE A 153 13.96 17.46 -7.47
CA PHE A 153 12.69 17.26 -6.77
C PHE A 153 12.87 16.40 -5.51
N PRO A 154 12.06 16.57 -4.44
CA PRO A 154 12.13 15.69 -3.28
C PRO A 154 11.80 14.23 -3.61
N ALA A 155 10.85 14.03 -4.52
CA ALA A 155 10.53 12.73 -5.09
C ALA A 155 9.87 12.91 -6.46
N PHE A 156 10.00 11.90 -7.33
CA PHE A 156 9.23 11.81 -8.55
C PHE A 156 8.75 10.38 -8.84
N LEU A 157 7.64 10.27 -9.57
CA LEU A 157 7.07 9.02 -10.08
C LEU A 157 6.67 9.19 -11.55
N ARG A 158 6.64 8.10 -12.33
CA ARG A 158 6.02 8.12 -13.67
C ARG A 158 4.50 8.07 -13.58
N LYS A 159 3.81 8.81 -14.45
CA LYS A 159 2.38 8.59 -14.70
C LYS A 159 2.19 7.22 -15.38
N THR A 160 1.21 6.44 -14.96
CA THR A 160 0.85 5.19 -15.67
C THR A 160 -0.50 5.32 -16.39
N SER A 161 -0.75 4.41 -17.34
CA SER A 161 -2.00 4.29 -18.08
C SER A 161 -2.70 2.99 -17.68
N PRO A 162 -4.03 2.97 -17.48
CA PRO A 162 -4.97 4.08 -17.71
C PRO A 162 -5.01 5.12 -16.58
N LEU A 163 -4.67 4.78 -15.34
CA LEU A 163 -4.83 5.66 -14.18
C LEU A 163 -3.67 5.55 -13.19
N GLY A 164 -3.26 6.69 -12.62
CA GLY A 164 -2.35 6.75 -11.48
C GLY A 164 -0.87 6.90 -11.84
N VAL A 165 -0.03 6.29 -11.01
CA VAL A 165 1.43 6.34 -11.07
C VAL A 165 2.01 4.93 -11.16
N SER A 166 3.17 4.80 -11.79
CA SER A 166 3.90 3.54 -11.89
C SER A 166 4.97 3.44 -10.80
N ASN A 167 5.40 2.21 -10.51
CA ASN A 167 6.48 1.90 -9.58
C ASN A 167 7.76 1.43 -10.28
N ASP A 168 7.81 1.51 -11.61
CA ASP A 168 8.90 1.01 -12.46
C ASP A 168 10.10 1.97 -12.54
N VAL A 169 9.85 3.28 -12.54
CA VAL A 169 10.87 4.33 -12.44
C VAL A 169 10.42 5.37 -11.44
N MET A 170 11.24 5.56 -10.41
CA MET A 170 10.94 6.42 -9.27
C MET A 170 12.22 7.06 -8.74
N GLY A 171 12.13 8.25 -8.20
CA GLY A 171 13.25 8.88 -7.49
C GLY A 171 12.83 9.50 -6.18
N SER A 172 13.74 9.53 -5.22
CA SER A 172 13.47 10.14 -3.92
C SER A 172 14.71 10.56 -3.14
N VAL A 173 14.56 11.58 -2.30
CA VAL A 173 15.44 11.79 -1.16
C VAL A 173 15.28 10.67 -0.13
N PRO A 174 16.33 10.36 0.65
CA PRO A 174 16.20 9.45 1.78
C PRO A 174 15.06 9.89 2.72
N ARG A 175 14.32 8.91 3.25
CA ARG A 175 13.24 9.07 4.24
C ARG A 175 12.11 10.00 3.80
N HIS A 176 11.89 10.15 2.49
CA HIS A 176 10.78 10.95 1.99
C HIS A 176 9.43 10.45 2.55
N PRO A 177 8.54 11.34 3.06
CA PRO A 177 7.34 10.92 3.80
C PRO A 177 6.37 10.05 3.01
N PHE A 178 6.30 10.23 1.68
CA PHE A 178 5.51 9.37 0.80
C PHE A 178 5.97 7.90 0.84
N PHE A 179 7.27 7.65 0.70
CA PHE A 179 7.80 6.29 0.75
C PHE A 179 7.69 5.69 2.15
N LEU A 180 7.89 6.48 3.21
CA LEU A 180 7.62 6.03 4.58
C LEU A 180 6.16 5.59 4.78
N LYS A 181 5.20 6.31 4.17
CA LYS A 181 3.80 5.91 4.18
C LYS A 181 3.59 4.63 3.37
N ALA A 182 4.23 4.47 2.21
CA ALA A 182 4.18 3.25 1.42
C ALA A 182 4.66 2.05 2.24
N LEU A 183 5.85 2.12 2.86
CA LEU A 183 6.42 1.06 3.70
C LEU A 183 5.47 0.62 4.83
N LYS A 184 4.90 1.59 5.56
CA LYS A 184 3.95 1.31 6.64
C LYS A 184 2.64 0.68 6.16
N SER A 185 2.31 0.84 4.88
CA SER A 185 1.06 0.34 4.30
C SER A 185 1.20 -1.05 3.68
N LEU A 186 2.40 -1.47 3.28
CA LEU A 186 2.64 -2.76 2.58
C LEU A 186 1.97 -3.95 3.26
N LYS A 187 2.18 -4.12 4.57
CA LYS A 187 1.57 -5.23 5.34
C LYS A 187 0.04 -5.19 5.35
N HIS A 188 -0.58 -4.01 5.32
CA HIS A 188 -2.04 -3.90 5.25
C HIS A 188 -2.58 -4.28 3.87
N TYR A 189 -1.79 -4.06 2.81
CA TYR A 189 -2.18 -4.29 1.42
C TYR A 189 -1.77 -5.67 0.90
N ASP A 190 -1.00 -6.45 1.65
CA ASP A 190 -0.77 -7.88 1.42
C ASP A 190 -2.09 -8.67 1.57
N LYS A 191 -2.89 -8.62 0.49
CA LYS A 191 -4.23 -9.19 0.39
C LYS A 191 -4.24 -10.15 -0.79
N TYR A 192 -4.70 -11.36 -0.53
CA TYR A 192 -4.89 -12.33 -1.59
C TYR A 192 -6.20 -12.06 -2.34
N TRP A 193 -6.09 -11.84 -3.65
CA TRP A 193 -7.22 -11.84 -4.57
C TRP A 193 -7.14 -13.10 -5.43
N PHE A 194 -8.30 -13.62 -5.86
CA PHE A 194 -8.33 -14.84 -6.66
C PHE A 194 -7.63 -14.71 -8.03
N ILE A 195 -7.40 -13.47 -8.49
CA ILE A 195 -6.69 -13.15 -9.74
C ILE A 195 -5.27 -12.69 -9.40
N PRO A 196 -4.22 -13.41 -9.85
CA PRO A 196 -2.82 -13.04 -9.58
C PRO A 196 -2.47 -11.59 -9.96
N TYR A 197 -2.91 -11.13 -11.14
CA TYR A 197 -2.69 -9.77 -11.63
C TYR A 197 -3.24 -8.71 -10.66
N MET A 198 -4.46 -8.92 -10.14
CA MET A 198 -5.04 -8.01 -9.14
C MET A 198 -4.29 -8.06 -7.81
N THR A 199 -3.83 -9.25 -7.42
CA THR A 199 -3.00 -9.42 -6.21
C THR A 199 -1.73 -8.61 -6.33
N ILE A 200 -0.93 -8.87 -7.36
CA ILE A 200 0.37 -8.23 -7.59
C ILE A 200 0.22 -6.70 -7.71
N MET A 201 -0.71 -6.23 -8.56
CA MET A 201 -0.92 -4.79 -8.74
C MET A 201 -1.36 -4.09 -7.46
N GLY A 202 -2.25 -4.73 -6.69
CA GLY A 202 -2.91 -4.14 -5.53
C GLY A 202 -2.19 -4.31 -4.19
N SER A 203 -1.24 -5.25 -4.09
CA SER A 203 -0.46 -5.49 -2.86
C SER A 203 0.78 -4.61 -2.79
N THR A 204 1.58 -4.63 -3.85
CA THR A 204 2.90 -3.96 -3.89
C THR A 204 3.13 -3.20 -5.19
N GLY A 205 2.36 -3.48 -6.24
CA GLY A 205 2.57 -2.92 -7.57
C GLY A 205 2.05 -1.48 -7.79
N PRO A 206 1.90 -1.06 -9.06
CA PRO A 206 1.46 0.29 -9.43
C PRO A 206 0.11 0.71 -8.85
N LEU A 207 -0.86 -0.20 -8.73
CA LEU A 207 -2.18 0.14 -8.16
C LEU A 207 -2.07 0.43 -6.66
N PHE A 208 -1.30 -0.37 -5.92
CA PHE A 208 -0.95 -0.08 -4.53
C PHE A 208 -0.33 1.31 -4.40
N LEU A 209 0.73 1.59 -5.17
CA LEU A 209 1.45 2.86 -5.08
C LEU A 209 0.54 4.06 -5.40
N SER A 210 -0.33 3.90 -6.41
CA SER A 210 -1.31 4.91 -6.80
C SER A 210 -2.32 5.21 -5.69
N VAL A 211 -2.83 4.18 -5.01
CA VAL A 211 -3.72 4.35 -3.85
C VAL A 211 -3.00 5.09 -2.71
N ILE A 212 -1.75 4.70 -2.41
CA ILE A 212 -0.96 5.37 -1.38
C ILE A 212 -0.70 6.83 -1.73
N TRP A 213 -0.44 7.15 -3.00
CA TRP A 213 -0.24 8.51 -3.48
C TRP A 213 -1.49 9.38 -3.29
N LYS A 214 -2.69 8.86 -3.62
CA LYS A 214 -3.96 9.56 -3.34
C LYS A 214 -4.18 9.79 -1.85
N GLN A 215 -3.95 8.77 -1.03
CA GLN A 215 -4.09 8.90 0.43
C GLN A 215 -3.10 9.92 1.01
N TYR A 216 -1.87 9.95 0.50
CA TYR A 216 -0.81 10.85 0.96
C TYR A 216 -1.15 12.32 0.68
N LYS A 217 -1.70 12.61 -0.51
CA LYS A 217 -2.07 13.97 -0.93
C LYS A 217 -3.33 14.53 -0.29
N ARG A 218 -4.21 13.65 0.24
CA ARG A 218 -5.58 14.00 0.63
C ARG A 218 -5.68 15.18 1.59
N TRP A 219 -4.75 15.31 2.52
CA TRP A 219 -4.80 16.30 3.61
C TRP A 219 -3.76 17.41 3.48
N GLY A 220 -3.20 17.59 2.28
CA GLY A 220 -2.12 18.53 2.03
C GLY A 220 -0.76 17.97 2.43
N ILE A 221 0.28 18.45 1.77
CA ILE A 221 1.65 17.96 1.91
C ILE A 221 2.59 19.16 2.07
N PRO A 222 3.59 19.11 2.97
CA PRO A 222 4.61 20.14 3.05
C PRO A 222 5.43 20.22 1.75
N LYS A 223 6.01 21.39 1.43
CA LYS A 223 6.76 21.59 0.17
C LYS A 223 7.88 20.57 -0.05
N ASN A 224 8.59 20.19 1.02
CA ASN A 224 9.66 19.20 0.99
C ASN A 224 9.19 17.74 0.89
N GLY A 225 7.89 17.48 1.00
CA GLY A 225 7.29 16.16 0.84
C GLY A 225 6.59 15.97 -0.51
N THR A 226 6.75 16.92 -1.44
CA THR A 226 6.07 16.90 -2.74
C THR A 226 6.59 15.76 -3.61
N VAL A 227 5.65 15.06 -4.27
CA VAL A 227 5.94 14.02 -5.26
C VAL A 227 5.55 14.56 -6.62
N ARG A 228 6.52 14.78 -7.50
CA ARG A 228 6.28 15.28 -8.86
C ARG A 228 6.06 14.15 -9.84
N ILE A 229 5.27 14.39 -10.88
CA ILE A 229 4.85 13.36 -11.82
C ILE A 229 5.49 13.58 -13.18
N LEU A 230 6.31 12.61 -13.61
CA LEU A 230 6.88 12.59 -14.96
C LEU A 230 5.81 12.13 -15.96
N GLN A 231 5.49 13.00 -16.90
CA GLN A 231 4.45 12.75 -17.91
C GLN A 231 4.95 11.84 -19.04
N PRO A 232 4.06 11.06 -19.70
CA PRO A 232 4.42 10.11 -20.75
C PRO A 232 5.29 10.68 -21.87
N ALA A 233 5.02 11.93 -22.26
CA ALA A 233 5.76 12.64 -23.31
C ALA A 233 7.27 12.73 -23.04
N TYR A 234 7.67 12.69 -21.76
CA TYR A 234 9.07 12.84 -21.35
C TYR A 234 9.72 11.53 -20.94
N TYR A 235 8.99 10.41 -20.89
CA TYR A 235 9.57 9.13 -20.47
C TYR A 235 9.43 8.00 -21.51
N LYS A 236 8.62 8.15 -22.56
CA LYS A 236 8.52 7.15 -23.63
C LYS A 236 8.13 7.74 -24.99
N MET A 237 8.54 7.07 -26.07
CA MET A 237 8.08 7.28 -27.46
C MET A 237 8.37 8.67 -28.07
N HIS A 238 9.27 9.45 -27.48
CA HIS A 238 9.74 10.74 -28.03
C HIS A 238 11.27 10.85 -28.00
N SER A 239 11.84 11.66 -28.90
CA SER A 239 13.29 11.89 -28.98
C SER A 239 13.89 12.51 -27.71
N TYR A 240 13.07 13.18 -26.90
CA TYR A 240 13.47 13.81 -25.65
C TYR A 240 13.14 12.97 -24.41
N SER A 241 12.80 11.69 -24.60
CA SER A 241 12.46 10.79 -23.50
C SER A 241 13.68 10.49 -22.63
N PHE A 242 13.48 10.39 -21.32
CA PHE A 242 14.53 9.90 -20.42
C PHE A 242 14.79 8.41 -20.57
N PHE A 243 13.80 7.64 -21.02
CA PHE A 243 13.86 6.19 -21.03
C PHE A 243 13.42 5.58 -22.37
N SER A 244 14.03 4.45 -22.70
CA SER A 244 13.56 3.50 -23.70
C SER A 244 12.94 2.29 -23.01
N ILE A 245 11.81 1.82 -23.53
CA ILE A 245 11.08 0.68 -22.95
C ILE A 245 11.34 -0.55 -23.82
N THR A 246 11.92 -1.58 -23.23
CA THR A 246 12.06 -2.90 -23.82
C THR A 246 10.96 -3.82 -23.32
N LYS A 247 10.86 -5.03 -23.90
CA LYS A 247 9.85 -5.99 -23.46
C LYS A 247 10.20 -6.50 -22.06
N GLY A 248 9.40 -6.17 -21.06
CA GLY A 248 9.41 -6.83 -19.75
C GLY A 248 8.10 -7.54 -19.43
N SER A 249 7.55 -7.27 -18.24
CA SER A 249 6.33 -7.93 -17.73
C SER A 249 6.45 -9.46 -17.59
N SER A 250 7.62 -9.95 -17.17
CA SER A 250 7.92 -11.39 -17.06
C SER A 250 7.05 -12.15 -16.04
N TRP A 251 6.24 -11.45 -15.25
CA TRP A 251 5.32 -12.02 -14.25
C TRP A 251 3.88 -12.18 -14.75
N HIS A 252 3.54 -11.64 -15.93
CA HIS A 252 2.20 -11.77 -16.50
C HIS A 252 1.88 -13.25 -16.76
N LEU A 253 0.79 -13.75 -16.16
CA LEU A 253 0.22 -15.05 -16.50
C LEU A 253 -0.93 -14.86 -17.52
N ASP A 254 -1.66 -15.92 -17.83
CA ASP A 254 -2.81 -15.83 -18.75
C ASP A 254 -3.93 -14.91 -18.24
N ASP A 255 -3.96 -14.63 -16.95
CA ASP A 255 -4.87 -13.66 -16.34
C ASP A 255 -4.62 -12.23 -16.81
N ALA A 256 -3.38 -11.85 -17.15
CA ALA A 256 -3.08 -10.56 -17.75
C ALA A 256 -3.75 -10.41 -19.13
N LYS A 257 -3.90 -11.50 -19.89
CA LYS A 257 -4.66 -11.50 -21.16
C LYS A 257 -6.15 -11.31 -20.90
N LEU A 258 -6.70 -11.95 -19.85
CA LEU A 258 -8.08 -11.73 -19.42
C LEU A 258 -8.31 -10.26 -19.04
N MET A 259 -7.42 -9.66 -18.25
CA MET A 259 -7.51 -8.25 -17.86
C MET A 259 -7.48 -7.33 -19.07
N LYS A 260 -6.57 -7.57 -20.03
CA LYS A 260 -6.52 -6.81 -21.29
C LYS A 260 -7.77 -7.00 -22.15
N ALA A 261 -8.35 -8.19 -22.16
CA ALA A 261 -9.61 -8.44 -22.86
C ALA A 261 -10.77 -7.66 -22.21
N LEU A 262 -10.84 -7.63 -20.88
CA LEU A 262 -11.84 -6.84 -20.15
C LEU A 262 -11.68 -5.33 -20.44
N GLU A 263 -10.44 -4.83 -20.46
CA GLU A 263 -10.12 -3.44 -20.81
C GLU A 263 -10.60 -3.08 -22.23
N ASN A 264 -10.28 -3.92 -23.23
CA ASN A 264 -10.70 -3.73 -24.62
C ASN A 264 -12.23 -3.81 -24.80
N HIS A 265 -12.95 -4.42 -23.85
CA HIS A 265 -14.39 -4.60 -23.88
C HIS A 265 -15.09 -3.90 -22.71
N ILE A 266 -14.56 -2.74 -22.28
CA ILE A 266 -15.09 -1.99 -21.13
C ILE A 266 -16.58 -1.69 -21.25
N LEU A 267 -17.08 -1.33 -22.45
CA LEU A 267 -18.50 -1.06 -22.69
C LEU A 267 -19.36 -2.30 -22.41
N SER A 268 -18.95 -3.46 -22.92
CA SER A 268 -19.65 -4.73 -22.66
C SER A 268 -19.64 -5.06 -21.16
N CYS A 269 -18.52 -4.85 -20.48
CA CYS A 269 -18.41 -5.07 -19.03
C CYS A 269 -19.37 -4.17 -18.25
N VAL A 270 -19.47 -2.88 -18.63
CA VAL A 270 -20.39 -1.92 -18.02
C VAL A 270 -21.84 -2.35 -18.24
N VAL A 271 -22.22 -2.70 -19.48
CA VAL A 271 -23.58 -3.16 -19.80
C VAL A 271 -23.94 -4.43 -19.03
N THR A 272 -23.06 -5.43 -19.01
CA THR A 272 -23.26 -6.66 -18.23
C THR A 272 -23.38 -6.36 -16.74
N GLY A 273 -22.60 -5.42 -16.21
CA GLY A 273 -22.71 -4.95 -14.83
C GLY A 273 -24.08 -4.33 -14.50
N PHE A 274 -24.62 -3.49 -15.39
CA PHE A 274 -25.97 -2.93 -15.22
C PHE A 274 -27.06 -3.99 -15.30
N ILE A 275 -26.95 -4.94 -16.23
CA ILE A 275 -27.87 -6.08 -16.34
C ILE A 275 -27.86 -6.88 -15.04
N PHE A 276 -26.68 -7.22 -14.53
CA PHE A 276 -26.53 -7.94 -13.27
C PHE A 276 -27.10 -7.16 -12.07
N GLY A 277 -26.83 -5.86 -11.99
CA GLY A 277 -27.40 -4.98 -10.98
C GLY A 277 -28.94 -4.92 -11.04
N PHE A 278 -29.52 -4.88 -12.24
CA PHE A 278 -30.97 -4.94 -12.43
C PHE A 278 -31.55 -6.26 -11.90
N PHE A 279 -30.92 -7.41 -12.18
CA PHE A 279 -31.37 -8.70 -11.67
C PHE A 279 -31.30 -8.78 -10.14
N ILE A 280 -30.28 -8.21 -9.51
CA ILE A 280 -30.20 -8.11 -8.04
C ILE A 280 -31.39 -7.30 -7.50
N LEU A 281 -31.61 -6.08 -8.03
CA LEU A 281 -32.69 -5.21 -7.58
C LEU A 281 -34.07 -5.83 -7.83
N TYR A 282 -34.26 -6.52 -8.95
CA TYR A 282 -35.49 -7.27 -9.25
C TYR A 282 -35.68 -8.44 -8.27
N GLY A 283 -34.60 -9.16 -7.93
CA GLY A 283 -34.59 -10.19 -6.89
C GLY A 283 -35.01 -9.63 -5.52
N GLU A 284 -34.48 -8.47 -5.13
CA GLU A 284 -34.89 -7.80 -3.88
C GLU A 284 -36.36 -7.36 -3.91
N PHE A 285 -36.83 -6.83 -5.03
CA PHE A 285 -38.22 -6.42 -5.21
C PHE A 285 -39.18 -7.62 -5.11
N THR A 286 -38.87 -8.73 -5.77
CA THR A 286 -39.67 -9.96 -5.70
C THR A 286 -39.68 -10.54 -4.29
N PHE A 287 -38.54 -10.54 -3.59
CA PHE A 287 -38.44 -10.94 -2.19
C PHE A 287 -39.29 -10.03 -1.26
N TYR A 288 -39.26 -8.72 -1.49
CA TYR A 288 -40.11 -7.77 -0.77
C TYR A 288 -41.61 -8.02 -1.01
N CYS A 289 -42.01 -8.28 -2.27
CA CYS A 289 -43.38 -8.62 -2.61
C CYS A 289 -43.82 -9.92 -1.93
N TRP A 290 -42.95 -10.92 -1.86
CA TRP A 290 -43.18 -12.17 -1.15
C TRP A 290 -43.41 -11.96 0.35
N LEU A 291 -42.55 -11.17 1.02
CA LEU A 291 -42.72 -10.78 2.43
C LEU A 291 -44.04 -10.04 2.68
N CYS A 292 -44.50 -9.27 1.70
CA CYS A 292 -45.74 -8.51 1.77
C CYS A 292 -47.00 -9.31 1.43
N SER A 293 -46.86 -10.51 0.88
CA SER A 293 -47.96 -11.37 0.42
C SER A 293 -48.71 -12.02 1.60
N LYS A 294 -50.01 -12.32 1.40
CA LYS A 294 -50.85 -13.04 2.39
C LYS A 294 -50.32 -14.44 2.72
N ASN A 295 -49.52 -15.04 1.84
CA ASN A 295 -48.90 -16.34 2.11
C ASN A 295 -47.86 -16.26 3.26
N PHE A 296 -47.13 -15.16 3.40
CA PHE A 296 -46.22 -14.97 4.53
C PHE A 296 -46.96 -14.69 5.84
N SER A 297 -48.10 -13.97 5.80
CA SER A 297 -48.94 -13.75 6.99
C SER A 297 -49.63 -15.03 7.48
N ASN A 298 -49.96 -15.96 6.58
CA ASN A 298 -50.43 -17.30 6.94
C ASN A 298 -49.29 -18.23 7.41
N LEU A 299 -48.09 -18.14 6.80
CA LEU A 299 -46.93 -18.90 7.24
C LEU A 299 -46.47 -18.46 8.65
N THR A 300 -46.51 -17.17 8.97
CA THR A 300 -46.21 -16.64 10.32
C THR A 300 -47.32 -16.89 11.34
N LYS A 301 -48.57 -17.16 10.91
CA LYS A 301 -49.64 -17.69 11.77
C LYS A 301 -49.46 -19.17 12.08
N ASN A 302 -48.95 -19.97 11.13
CA ASN A 302 -48.75 -21.42 11.29
C ASN A 302 -47.39 -21.79 11.88
N TRP A 303 -46.35 -20.99 11.65
CA TRP A 303 -45.12 -21.07 12.42
C TRP A 303 -45.34 -20.36 13.74
N LYS A 304 -45.32 -21.10 14.85
CA LYS A 304 -45.18 -20.53 16.20
C LYS A 304 -43.86 -19.76 16.28
N LEU A 305 -43.83 -18.51 15.78
CA LEU A 305 -42.74 -17.55 15.98
C LEU A 305 -42.52 -17.27 17.48
N HIS A 306 -43.46 -17.67 18.33
CA HIS A 306 -43.31 -17.71 19.78
C HIS A 306 -42.21 -18.68 20.22
N ALA A 307 -42.08 -19.86 19.60
CA ALA A 307 -41.07 -20.85 19.96
C ALA A 307 -39.65 -20.43 19.53
N ILE A 308 -39.51 -19.73 18.39
CA ILE A 308 -38.22 -19.19 17.93
C ILE A 308 -37.87 -17.92 18.68
N LYS A 309 -38.80 -16.99 18.95
CA LYS A 309 -38.53 -15.84 19.83
C LYS A 309 -38.13 -16.28 21.23
N VAL A 310 -38.82 -17.28 21.81
CA VAL A 310 -38.44 -17.83 23.12
C VAL A 310 -37.08 -18.52 23.02
N LYS A 311 -36.80 -19.38 22.03
CA LYS A 311 -35.47 -19.98 21.87
C LYS A 311 -34.37 -18.94 21.64
N PHE A 312 -34.60 -17.90 20.85
CA PHE A 312 -33.62 -16.86 20.57
C PHE A 312 -33.39 -15.97 21.80
N VAL A 313 -34.42 -15.66 22.59
CA VAL A 313 -34.31 -14.97 23.88
C VAL A 313 -33.65 -15.84 24.94
N THR A 314 -33.93 -17.14 25.00
CA THR A 314 -33.23 -18.08 25.90
C THR A 314 -31.77 -18.25 25.48
N ILE A 315 -31.47 -18.27 24.18
CA ILE A 315 -30.10 -18.30 23.64
C ILE A 315 -29.38 -16.99 23.97
N LEU A 316 -29.98 -15.81 23.72
CA LEU A 316 -29.43 -14.50 24.10
C LEU A 316 -29.27 -14.34 25.60
N ASN A 317 -30.19 -14.86 26.41
CA ASN A 317 -30.07 -14.86 27.87
C ASN A 317 -29.00 -15.85 28.34
N SER A 318 -28.81 -16.99 27.66
CA SER A 318 -27.73 -17.95 27.97
C SER A 318 -26.35 -17.45 27.52
N LEU A 319 -26.29 -16.71 26.40
CA LEU A 319 -25.09 -16.01 25.92
C LEU A 319 -24.80 -14.79 26.78
N GLY A 320 -25.83 -14.05 27.21
CA GLY A 320 -25.74 -12.97 28.17
C GLY A 320 -25.28 -13.46 29.53
N LEU A 321 -25.82 -14.58 30.04
CA LEU A 321 -25.32 -15.24 31.25
C LEU A 321 -23.91 -15.80 31.06
N ARG A 322 -23.56 -16.37 29.89
CA ARG A 322 -22.18 -16.85 29.61
C ARG A 322 -21.20 -15.70 29.48
N LEU A 323 -21.59 -14.56 28.94
CA LEU A 323 -20.78 -13.34 28.88
C LEU A 323 -20.66 -12.71 30.26
N LYS A 324 -21.70 -12.76 31.10
CA LYS A 324 -21.67 -12.27 32.49
C LYS A 324 -20.90 -13.21 33.42
N LEU A 325 -20.98 -14.53 33.22
CA LEU A 325 -20.14 -15.54 33.89
C LEU A 325 -18.71 -15.46 33.39
N SER A 326 -18.47 -15.28 32.09
CA SER A 326 -17.13 -15.07 31.49
C SER A 326 -16.49 -13.78 32.01
N LYS A 327 -17.27 -12.71 32.17
CA LYS A 327 -16.79 -11.46 32.76
C LYS A 327 -16.56 -11.60 34.27
N SER A 328 -17.43 -12.32 34.98
CA SER A 328 -17.23 -12.69 36.39
C SER A 328 -15.99 -13.58 36.59
N THR A 329 -15.77 -14.60 35.74
CA THR A 329 -14.59 -15.46 35.81
C THR A 329 -13.35 -14.77 35.28
N SER A 330 -13.44 -13.82 34.34
CA SER A 330 -12.30 -12.99 33.92
C SER A 330 -11.92 -11.98 35.00
N ASP A 331 -12.88 -11.40 35.72
CA ASP A 331 -12.61 -10.47 36.81
C ASP A 331 -12.03 -11.21 38.02
N THR A 332 -12.52 -12.43 38.31
CA THR A 332 -11.96 -13.29 39.37
C THR A 332 -10.60 -13.89 38.95
N ALA A 333 -10.41 -14.30 37.70
CA ALA A 333 -9.15 -14.80 37.18
C ALA A 333 -8.10 -13.69 37.05
N SER A 334 -8.49 -12.47 36.67
CA SER A 334 -7.62 -11.29 36.62
C SER A 334 -7.24 -10.83 38.02
N ALA A 335 -8.17 -10.85 39.00
CA ALA A 335 -7.84 -10.63 40.41
C ALA A 335 -6.92 -11.73 40.98
N THR A 336 -7.10 -12.99 40.59
CA THR A 336 -6.25 -14.11 41.01
C THR A 336 -4.88 -14.10 40.30
N LEU A 337 -4.82 -13.63 39.05
CA LEU A 337 -3.57 -13.42 38.29
C LEU A 337 -2.80 -12.23 38.88
N LEU A 338 -3.46 -11.10 39.15
CA LEU A 338 -2.87 -9.93 39.80
C LEU A 338 -2.41 -10.27 41.22
N ALA A 339 -3.17 -11.07 41.98
CA ALA A 339 -2.74 -11.57 43.28
C ALA A 339 -1.56 -12.55 43.16
N ARG A 340 -1.51 -13.42 42.14
CA ARG A 340 -0.34 -14.31 41.86
C ARG A 340 0.87 -13.54 41.34
N GLN A 341 0.68 -12.45 40.61
CA GLN A 341 1.73 -11.59 40.07
C GLN A 341 2.29 -10.68 41.17
N GLN A 342 1.46 -10.18 42.10
CA GLN A 342 1.91 -9.54 43.34
C GLN A 342 2.58 -10.55 44.31
N LYS A 343 2.13 -11.80 44.38
CA LYS A 343 2.81 -12.86 45.17
C LYS A 343 4.13 -13.31 44.55
N ARG A 344 4.27 -13.27 43.21
CA ARG A 344 5.54 -13.50 42.49
C ARG A 344 6.49 -12.31 42.64
N LEU A 345 6.00 -11.06 42.49
CA LEU A 345 6.80 -9.85 42.73
C LEU A 345 7.26 -9.70 44.19
N ARG A 346 6.50 -10.22 45.17
CA ARG A 346 6.94 -10.36 46.58
C ARG A 346 7.90 -11.53 46.85
N LYS A 347 7.98 -12.51 45.94
CA LYS A 347 8.88 -13.67 46.07
C LYS A 347 10.23 -13.40 45.37
N ASP A 348 10.21 -12.59 44.31
CA ASP A 348 11.40 -12.23 43.53
C ASP A 348 12.18 -11.06 44.15
N SER A 349 11.64 -10.38 45.17
CA SER A 349 12.34 -9.37 45.98
C SER A 349 13.14 -9.96 47.15
N ASN A 350 13.15 -11.30 47.32
CA ASN A 350 13.92 -12.00 48.35
C ASN A 350 14.82 -13.09 47.75
N THR A 351 15.73 -12.72 46.83
CA THR A 351 16.90 -13.57 46.55
C THR A 351 18.14 -12.72 46.23
N ASN A 352 19.18 -12.88 47.03
CA ASN A 352 20.48 -12.21 46.91
C ASN A 352 21.32 -12.79 45.74
N ILE A 353 21.86 -11.88 44.93
CA ILE A 353 23.26 -11.74 44.44
C ILE A 353 24.05 -13.02 44.10
N VAL A 354 24.51 -13.16 42.84
CA VAL A 354 25.93 -13.37 42.45
C VAL A 354 26.19 -12.79 41.03
N LEU A 355 27.28 -12.04 40.91
CA LEU A 355 27.82 -11.37 39.72
C LEU A 355 28.21 -12.31 38.56
N LEU A 356 28.17 -11.81 37.32
CA LEU A 356 29.31 -11.85 36.38
C LEU A 356 29.16 -10.78 35.28
N LYS A 357 30.22 -9.97 35.14
CA LYS A 357 30.38 -8.87 34.18
C LYS A 357 30.46 -9.39 32.73
N SER A 358 29.76 -8.73 31.81
CA SER A 358 30.28 -8.49 30.46
C SER A 358 29.64 -7.21 29.89
N SER A 359 30.51 -6.30 29.47
CA SER A 359 30.18 -4.95 29.00
C SER A 359 29.95 -4.96 27.50
N ARG A 360 28.79 -4.45 27.05
CA ARG A 360 28.70 -3.60 25.86
C ARG A 360 27.36 -2.84 25.84
N LYS A 361 27.46 -1.52 25.74
CA LYS A 361 26.38 -0.53 25.77
C LYS A 361 25.44 -0.72 24.57
N SER A 362 24.14 -0.78 24.84
CA SER A 362 23.06 -0.59 23.89
C SER A 362 22.35 0.71 24.24
N ASP A 363 22.57 1.77 23.47
CA ASP A 363 21.79 3.00 23.59
C ASP A 363 20.46 2.78 22.86
N VAL A 364 19.41 2.58 23.65
CA VAL A 364 18.01 2.55 23.24
C VAL A 364 17.58 4.00 23.02
N TYR A 365 17.25 4.38 21.78
CA TYR A 365 16.62 5.66 21.49
C TYR A 365 15.10 5.53 21.62
N ASP A 366 14.56 6.13 22.67
CA ASP A 366 13.15 6.40 22.86
C ASP A 366 12.61 7.31 21.74
N LEU A 367 11.63 6.79 21.01
CA LEU A 367 10.79 7.54 20.08
C LEU A 367 9.63 8.16 20.85
N GLU A 368 9.84 9.32 21.48
CA GLU A 368 8.79 10.30 21.75
C GLU A 368 9.38 11.61 22.29
N LYS A 369 8.91 12.73 21.72
CA LYS A 369 9.31 14.14 21.91
C LYS A 369 10.49 14.61 21.05
N ASN A 370 10.16 15.28 19.95
CA ASN A 370 11.04 16.31 19.40
C ASN A 370 10.32 17.66 19.48
N ASP A 371 10.86 18.50 20.33
CA ASP A 371 10.54 19.90 20.56
C ASP A 371 11.13 20.76 19.44
N SER A 372 10.31 21.60 18.81
CA SER A 372 10.64 22.37 17.61
C SER A 372 11.37 23.69 17.88
N SER A 373 12.20 23.76 18.93
CA SER A 373 12.82 25.01 19.40
C SER A 373 14.36 25.09 19.31
N LYS A 374 15.03 24.17 18.61
CA LYS A 374 16.50 24.22 18.43
C LYS A 374 16.98 24.31 16.99
N TYR A 375 16.53 25.34 16.27
CA TYR A 375 17.26 25.89 15.11
C TYR A 375 16.99 27.39 15.02
N SER A 376 17.69 28.16 15.86
CA SER A 376 17.74 29.61 15.77
C SER A 376 19.13 30.03 15.29
N LEU A 377 19.10 30.88 14.26
CA LEU A 377 20.21 31.42 13.49
C LEU A 377 21.25 32.13 14.36
N GLY A 378 22.53 31.84 14.10
CA GLY A 378 23.64 32.72 14.47
C GLY A 378 24.02 33.59 13.29
N ASN A 379 23.44 34.79 13.21
CA ASN A 379 24.08 35.92 12.55
C ASN A 379 25.22 36.41 13.46
N ASN A 380 26.42 36.61 12.92
CA ASN A 380 27.27 37.71 13.37
C ASN A 380 28.26 38.13 12.27
N SER A 381 28.18 39.42 12.01
CA SER A 381 29.05 40.31 11.26
C SER A 381 30.47 40.39 11.84
N SER A 382 31.47 40.39 10.96
CA SER A 382 32.64 41.29 10.92
C SER A 382 33.40 41.05 9.61
#